data_AF-A0A2T9YIS4-F1
#
_entry.id   AF-A0A2T9YIS4-F1
#
_cell.length_a   1.000
_cell.length_b   1.000
_cell.length_c   1.000
_cell.angle_alpha   90.00
_cell.angle_beta   90.00
_cell.angle_gamma   90.00
#
_symmetry.space_group_name_H-M   'P 1'
#
loop_
_entity.id
_entity.type
_entity.pdbx_description
1 polymer ?
#
loop_
_entity_poly.entity_id
_entity_poly.type
_entity_poly.pdbx_seq_one_letter_code
_entity_poly.pdbx_strand_id
1 'polypeptide(L)'
;MFHLVTISTFKKFFGLKTARFISNFDISLAQKLTCEDKYNLTKWRDSISPGKLDPKSYSMTYSRSGGPGGQNVNKLNTKAMLRMSVENQAWIPDYVKKNFVRLNKAKINKKGEYIITSEESRSQLLNSEDCIKRLCIMLKEASLFPKDPSLEKRERINKLVEIEQKRAKLRKTYHSQLKKSRKFKVDY
;
A
#
# COMPACT_ATOMS: atom_id res chain seq x y z
N MET A 1 -20.71 13.71 7.29
CA MET A 1 -19.91 13.97 8.51
C MET A 1 -19.22 12.71 9.08
N PHE A 2 -18.93 11.68 8.27
CA PHE A 2 -18.29 10.42 8.71
C PHE A 2 -16.87 10.20 8.15
N HIS A 3 -16.27 11.23 7.53
CA HIS A 3 -15.04 11.08 6.75
C HIS A 3 -13.72 11.34 7.51
N LEU A 4 -13.75 11.74 8.79
CA LEU A 4 -12.55 12.25 9.47
C LEU A 4 -12.08 11.46 10.70
N VAL A 5 -12.71 10.33 11.04
CA VAL A 5 -12.29 9.53 12.21
C VAL A 5 -11.27 8.42 11.86
N THR A 6 -10.94 8.20 10.59
CA THR A 6 -10.70 6.82 10.15
C THR A 6 -9.25 6.36 9.97
N ILE A 7 -8.22 7.20 10.16
CA ILE A 7 -6.84 6.77 9.85
C ILE A 7 -6.00 6.49 11.11
N SER A 8 -6.23 7.22 12.21
CA SER A 8 -5.43 7.10 13.44
C SER A 8 -5.86 5.90 14.30
N THR A 9 -7.16 5.71 14.50
CA THR A 9 -7.73 4.64 15.34
C THR A 9 -7.65 3.28 14.65
N PHE A 10 -7.75 3.24 13.32
CA PHE A 10 -7.65 2.01 12.52
C PHE A 10 -6.22 1.44 12.49
N LYS A 11 -5.20 2.31 12.59
CA LYS A 11 -3.76 1.95 12.60
C LYS A 11 -3.32 1.08 13.78
N LYS A 12 -4.06 1.10 14.89
CA LYS A 12 -3.76 0.30 16.10
C LYS A 12 -4.40 -1.09 16.08
N PHE A 13 -5.41 -1.32 15.24
CA PHE A 13 -6.26 -2.52 15.31
C PHE A 13 -5.90 -3.61 14.30
N PHE A 14 -5.28 -3.19 13.19
CA PHE A 14 -4.70 -4.05 12.19
C PHE A 14 -3.18 -3.91 12.33
N GLY A 15 -2.43 -5.02 12.40
CA GLY A 15 -0.98 -4.98 12.52
C GLY A 15 -0.35 -3.99 11.52
N LEU A 16 0.83 -3.44 11.83
CA LEU A 16 1.46 -2.33 11.09
C LEU A 16 1.45 -2.49 9.55
N LYS A 17 1.47 -3.73 9.04
CA LYS A 17 1.37 -4.06 7.62
C LYS A 17 -0.05 -3.86 7.03
N THR A 18 -1.10 -4.33 7.70
CA THR A 18 -2.50 -4.22 7.24
C THR A 18 -3.08 -2.82 7.44
N ALA A 19 -2.58 -2.07 8.44
CA ALA A 19 -2.95 -0.67 8.66
C ALA A 19 -2.49 0.28 7.55
N ARG A 20 -1.28 0.10 6.99
CA ARG A 20 -0.80 0.89 5.84
C ARG A 20 -1.61 0.62 4.57
N PHE A 21 -2.00 -0.64 4.38
CA PHE A 21 -2.75 -1.08 3.21
C PHE A 21 -4.10 -0.34 3.11
N ILE A 22 -4.83 -0.23 4.22
CA ILE A 22 -6.16 0.39 4.24
C ILE A 22 -6.08 1.92 4.21
N SER A 23 -5.07 2.53 4.85
CA SER A 23 -4.92 4.00 4.80
C SER A 23 -4.57 4.54 3.41
N ASN A 24 -3.88 3.72 2.61
CA ASN A 24 -3.45 4.08 1.28
C ASN A 24 -4.46 3.67 0.21
N PHE A 25 -5.57 3.05 0.59
CA PHE A 25 -6.63 2.68 -0.34
C PHE A 25 -7.63 3.84 -0.50
N ASP A 26 -8.13 4.08 -1.72
CA ASP A 26 -9.16 5.11 -1.92
C ASP A 26 -10.55 4.56 -1.58
N ILE A 27 -10.96 4.77 -0.33
CA ILE A 27 -12.25 4.31 0.19
C ILE A 27 -13.42 4.94 -0.58
N SER A 28 -13.28 6.21 -1.02
CA SER A 28 -14.33 6.90 -1.76
C SER A 28 -14.57 6.29 -3.13
N LEU A 29 -13.49 5.83 -3.77
CA LEU A 29 -13.56 5.12 -5.05
C LEU A 29 -14.18 3.74 -4.88
N ALA A 30 -13.83 3.04 -3.79
CA ALA A 30 -14.37 1.71 -3.49
C ALA A 30 -15.88 1.72 -3.21
N GLN A 31 -16.39 2.79 -2.58
CA GLN A 31 -17.82 2.94 -2.27
C GLN A 31 -18.69 3.16 -3.52
N LYS A 32 -18.10 3.68 -4.61
CA LYS A 32 -18.81 3.92 -5.88
C LYS A 32 -18.92 2.68 -6.76
N LEU A 33 -18.25 1.59 -6.42
CA LEU A 33 -18.27 0.35 -7.20
C LEU A 33 -19.60 -0.37 -7.08
N THR A 34 -20.20 -0.70 -8.23
CA THR A 34 -21.35 -1.59 -8.29
C THR A 34 -20.96 -3.05 -8.00
N CYS A 35 -21.94 -3.91 -7.78
CA CYS A 35 -21.68 -5.35 -7.61
C CYS A 35 -21.05 -5.97 -8.87
N GLU A 36 -21.45 -5.50 -10.05
CA GLU A 36 -20.92 -5.94 -11.33
C GLU A 36 -19.44 -5.54 -11.48
N ASP A 37 -19.10 -4.30 -11.12
CA ASP A 37 -17.70 -3.85 -11.12
C ASP A 37 -16.84 -4.71 -10.20
N LYS A 38 -17.35 -5.06 -9.02
CA LYS A 38 -16.65 -5.93 -8.05
C LYS A 38 -16.44 -7.34 -8.60
N TYR A 39 -17.43 -7.90 -9.30
CA TYR A 39 -17.32 -9.19 -9.96
C TYR A 39 -16.26 -9.14 -11.07
N ASN A 40 -16.32 -8.14 -11.95
CA ASN A 40 -15.36 -7.95 -13.04
C ASN A 40 -13.93 -7.75 -12.53
N LEU A 41 -13.74 -7.00 -11.45
CA LEU A 41 -12.44 -6.83 -10.80
C LEU A 41 -11.90 -8.15 -10.23
N THR A 42 -12.76 -8.96 -9.61
CA THR A 42 -12.37 -10.27 -9.06
C THR A 42 -11.96 -11.22 -10.18
N LYS A 43 -12.77 -11.30 -11.24
CA LYS A 43 -12.48 -12.09 -12.45
C LYS A 43 -11.17 -11.64 -13.12
N TRP A 44 -10.97 -10.33 -13.26
CA TRP A 44 -9.74 -9.75 -13.79
C TRP A 44 -8.53 -10.13 -12.94
N ARG A 45 -8.62 -9.96 -11.62
CA ARG A 45 -7.55 -10.29 -10.66
C ARG A 45 -7.08 -11.74 -10.80
N ASP A 46 -8.02 -12.66 -10.93
CA ASP A 46 -7.73 -14.10 -11.00
C ASP A 46 -7.14 -14.47 -12.37
N SER A 47 -7.44 -13.70 -13.42
CA SER A 47 -6.86 -13.87 -14.75
C SER A 47 -5.38 -13.48 -14.86
N ILE A 48 -4.85 -12.71 -13.89
CA ILE A 48 -3.45 -12.25 -13.90
C ILE A 48 -2.53 -13.34 -13.39
N SER A 49 -1.61 -13.75 -14.24
CA SER A 49 -0.50 -14.63 -13.90
C SER A 49 0.81 -14.14 -14.53
N PRO A 50 1.97 -14.41 -13.90
CA PRO A 50 3.27 -14.00 -14.43
C PRO A 50 3.52 -14.47 -15.86
N GLY A 51 3.03 -15.66 -16.24
CA GLY A 51 3.20 -16.22 -17.58
C GLY A 51 2.23 -15.70 -18.64
N LYS A 52 1.23 -14.90 -18.26
CA LYS A 52 0.19 -14.38 -19.18
C LYS A 52 0.33 -12.89 -19.48
N LEU A 53 1.34 -12.22 -18.92
CA LEU A 53 1.59 -10.81 -19.21
C LEU A 53 2.23 -10.65 -20.59
N ASP A 54 1.73 -9.69 -21.36
CA ASP A 54 2.33 -9.33 -22.66
C ASP A 54 3.72 -8.73 -22.41
N PRO A 55 4.80 -9.28 -23.02
CA PRO A 55 6.15 -8.72 -22.91
C PRO A 55 6.26 -7.26 -23.34
N LYS A 56 5.34 -6.76 -24.19
CA LYS A 56 5.33 -5.34 -24.63
C LYS A 56 4.83 -4.37 -23.57
N SER A 57 4.15 -4.87 -22.53
CA SER A 57 3.56 -4.02 -21.49
C SER A 57 4.60 -3.41 -20.53
N TYR A 58 5.81 -3.99 -20.47
CA TYR A 58 6.89 -3.55 -19.58
C TYR A 58 8.23 -3.54 -20.30
N SER A 59 9.18 -2.74 -19.79
CA SER A 59 10.56 -2.73 -20.24
C SER A 59 11.46 -3.35 -19.18
N MET A 60 12.36 -4.25 -19.59
CA MET A 60 13.34 -4.87 -18.72
C MET A 60 14.72 -4.31 -19.03
N THR A 61 15.45 -3.92 -18.00
CA THR A 61 16.83 -3.46 -18.09
C THR A 61 17.69 -4.18 -17.09
N TYR A 62 18.93 -4.47 -17.47
CA TYR A 62 19.85 -5.24 -16.65
C TYR A 62 21.04 -4.38 -16.23
N SER A 63 21.48 -4.58 -15.01
CA SER A 63 22.58 -3.83 -14.41
C SER A 63 23.41 -4.73 -13.51
N ARG A 64 24.50 -4.21 -12.97
CA ARG A 64 25.34 -4.92 -12.01
C ARG A 64 24.67 -4.91 -10.64
N SER A 65 24.76 -6.02 -9.92
CA SER A 65 24.26 -6.10 -8.54
C SER A 65 25.17 -5.35 -7.57
N GLY A 66 24.61 -4.84 -6.46
CA GLY A 66 25.34 -4.01 -5.49
C GLY A 66 26.04 -4.77 -4.35
N GLY A 67 26.27 -6.07 -4.49
CA GLY A 67 26.79 -6.93 -3.41
C GLY A 67 28.31 -6.83 -3.17
N PRO A 68 28.83 -7.39 -2.06
CA PRO A 68 30.26 -7.39 -1.74
C PRO A 68 31.08 -7.97 -2.90
N GLY A 69 32.07 -7.20 -3.34
CA GLY A 69 32.81 -7.41 -4.59
C GLY A 69 33.38 -8.81 -4.73
N GLY A 70 32.84 -9.55 -5.70
CA GLY A 70 33.34 -10.84 -6.17
C GLY A 70 33.40 -10.86 -7.68
N GLN A 71 34.09 -11.85 -8.25
CA GLN A 71 34.31 -11.97 -9.70
C GLN A 71 32.99 -11.94 -10.51
N ASN A 72 31.91 -12.52 -9.96
CA ASN A 72 30.60 -12.54 -10.62
C ASN A 72 29.89 -11.17 -10.58
N VAL A 73 29.97 -10.42 -9.48
CA VAL A 73 29.32 -9.11 -9.31
C VAL A 73 29.91 -8.07 -10.27
N ASN A 74 31.23 -8.14 -10.47
CA ASN A 74 31.96 -7.21 -11.32
C ASN A 74 31.92 -7.57 -12.82
N LYS A 75 31.42 -8.74 -13.21
CA LYS A 75 31.46 -9.19 -14.61
C LYS A 75 30.08 -9.36 -15.24
N LEU A 76 29.06 -9.74 -14.47
CA LEU A 76 27.75 -10.12 -15.03
C LEU A 76 26.65 -9.13 -14.60
N ASN A 77 25.83 -8.72 -15.57
CA ASN A 77 24.67 -7.86 -15.34
C ASN A 77 23.47 -8.69 -14.85
N THR A 78 23.54 -9.18 -13.61
CA THR A 78 22.52 -10.08 -13.06
C THR A 78 21.30 -9.35 -12.49
N LYS A 79 21.45 -8.09 -12.05
CA LYS A 79 20.34 -7.30 -11.49
C LYS A 79 19.33 -6.96 -12.57
N ALA A 80 18.09 -7.38 -12.39
CA ALA A 80 16.98 -7.07 -13.29
C ALA A 80 16.19 -5.87 -12.74
N MET A 81 15.84 -4.95 -13.63
CA MET A 81 14.99 -3.80 -13.35
C MET A 81 13.85 -3.76 -14.36
N LEU A 82 12.62 -3.91 -13.86
CA LEU A 82 11.39 -3.80 -14.62
C LEU A 82 10.82 -2.39 -14.47
N ARG A 83 10.48 -1.75 -15.60
CA ARG A 83 9.79 -0.46 -15.65
C ARG A 83 8.50 -0.58 -16.44
N MET A 84 7.41 -0.07 -15.87
CA MET A 84 6.08 -0.10 -16.47
C MET A 84 5.33 1.21 -16.24
N SER A 85 4.80 1.82 -17.29
CA SER A 85 3.83 2.93 -17.17
C SER A 85 2.44 2.35 -16.92
N VAL A 86 1.89 2.57 -15.73
CA VAL A 86 0.60 2.00 -15.28
C VAL A 86 -0.58 2.66 -15.99
N GLU A 87 -0.49 3.96 -16.25
CA GLU A 87 -1.59 4.75 -16.83
C GLU A 87 -1.88 4.34 -18.28
N ASN A 88 -0.82 4.04 -19.03
CA ASN A 88 -0.89 3.72 -20.47
C ASN A 88 -1.42 2.30 -20.76
N GLN A 89 -1.56 1.43 -19.76
CA GLN A 89 -1.99 0.05 -19.99
C GLN A 89 -3.51 -0.06 -20.11
N ALA A 90 -4.02 -0.39 -21.29
CA ALA A 90 -5.47 -0.55 -21.50
C ALA A 90 -6.07 -1.79 -20.79
N TRP A 91 -5.27 -2.83 -20.57
CA TRP A 91 -5.73 -4.08 -19.95
C TRP A 91 -5.90 -4.00 -18.43
N ILE A 92 -5.52 -2.88 -17.80
CA ILE A 92 -5.67 -2.64 -16.35
C ILE A 92 -6.92 -1.79 -16.11
N PRO A 93 -7.88 -2.22 -15.27
CA PRO A 93 -9.04 -1.41 -14.91
C PRO A 93 -8.64 -0.10 -14.20
N ASP A 94 -9.36 0.98 -14.47
CA ASP A 94 -9.06 2.31 -13.90
C ASP A 94 -9.05 2.35 -12.37
N TYR A 95 -9.91 1.53 -11.74
CA TYR A 95 -9.90 1.34 -10.30
C TYR A 95 -8.53 0.87 -9.80
N VAL A 96 -7.98 -0.15 -10.46
CA VAL A 96 -6.70 -0.75 -10.09
C VAL A 96 -5.57 0.22 -10.37
N LYS A 97 -5.60 0.95 -11.50
CA LYS A 97 -4.59 1.98 -11.81
C LYS A 97 -4.49 3.03 -10.70
N LYS A 98 -5.62 3.61 -10.29
CA LYS A 98 -5.68 4.65 -9.25
C LYS A 98 -5.17 4.13 -7.90
N ASN A 99 -5.62 2.94 -7.49
CA ASN A 99 -5.18 2.34 -6.22
C ASN A 99 -3.72 1.94 -6.26
N PHE A 100 -3.25 1.40 -7.39
CA PHE A 100 -1.86 1.01 -7.58
C PHE A 100 -0.93 2.21 -7.40
N VAL A 101 -1.24 3.34 -8.05
CA VAL A 101 -0.46 4.57 -7.92
C VAL A 101 -0.41 5.06 -6.47
N ARG A 102 -1.55 4.96 -5.76
CA ARG A 102 -1.65 5.39 -4.35
C ARG A 102 -0.88 4.47 -3.39
N LEU A 103 -0.95 3.15 -3.59
CA LEU A 103 -0.25 2.16 -2.78
C LEU A 103 1.26 2.21 -3.00
N ASN A 104 1.68 2.37 -4.25
CA ASN A 104 3.08 2.28 -4.68
C ASN A 104 3.75 3.63 -4.93
N LYS A 105 3.21 4.73 -4.39
CA LYS A 105 3.71 6.10 -4.62
C LYS A 105 5.23 6.25 -4.43
N ALA A 106 5.81 5.53 -3.47
CA ALA A 106 7.25 5.60 -3.18
C ALA A 106 8.14 4.96 -4.27
N LYS A 107 7.59 4.10 -5.12
CA LYS A 107 8.28 3.35 -6.18
C LYS A 107 7.94 3.87 -7.59
N ILE A 108 7.20 4.97 -7.67
CA ILE A 108 6.80 5.59 -8.93
C ILE A 108 7.71 6.79 -9.19
N ASN A 109 8.26 6.86 -10.40
CA ASN A 109 9.09 7.98 -10.83
C ASN A 109 8.23 9.20 -11.19
N LYS A 110 8.85 10.38 -11.34
CA LYS A 110 8.17 11.63 -11.78
C LYS A 110 7.44 11.49 -13.12
N LYS A 111 7.86 10.55 -13.97
CA LYS A 111 7.24 10.22 -15.26
C LYS A 111 6.01 9.29 -15.15
N GLY A 112 5.60 8.88 -13.94
CA GLY A 112 4.49 7.93 -13.74
C GLY A 112 4.85 6.46 -13.96
N GLU A 113 6.14 6.14 -14.11
CA GLU A 113 6.62 4.76 -14.29
C GLU A 113 6.83 4.07 -12.94
N TYR A 114 6.28 2.87 -12.80
CA TYR A 114 6.56 1.98 -11.68
C TYR A 114 7.85 1.21 -11.92
N ILE A 115 8.74 1.22 -10.93
CA ILE A 115 10.06 0.59 -11.01
C ILE A 115 10.16 -0.54 -9.98
N ILE A 116 10.52 -1.74 -10.44
CA ILE A 116 10.83 -2.90 -9.62
C ILE A 116 12.24 -3.36 -9.92
N THR A 117 13.00 -3.70 -8.89
CA THR A 117 14.33 -4.29 -9.04
C THR A 117 14.41 -5.61 -8.27
N SER A 118 15.14 -6.57 -8.84
CA SER A 118 15.52 -7.81 -8.17
C SER A 118 16.99 -8.16 -8.45
N GLU A 119 17.70 -8.54 -7.39
CA GLU A 119 19.10 -8.96 -7.42
C GLU A 119 19.36 -10.14 -6.48
N GLU A 120 18.34 -10.96 -6.20
CA GLU A 120 18.42 -12.05 -5.21
C GLU A 120 19.24 -13.24 -5.70
N SER A 121 19.21 -13.51 -7.00
CA SER A 121 19.91 -14.64 -7.61
C SER A 121 21.11 -14.19 -8.45
N ARG A 122 22.04 -15.12 -8.66
CA ARG A 122 23.13 -14.99 -9.64
C ARG A 122 22.67 -15.12 -11.10
N SER A 123 21.41 -15.54 -11.33
CA SER A 123 20.85 -15.69 -12.68
C SER A 123 19.96 -14.52 -13.06
N GLN A 124 20.23 -13.95 -14.23
CA GLN A 124 19.43 -12.89 -14.84
C GLN A 124 17.97 -13.32 -15.08
N LEU A 125 17.76 -14.56 -15.53
CA LEU A 125 16.43 -15.10 -15.79
C LEU A 125 15.59 -15.16 -14.51
N LEU A 126 16.15 -15.72 -13.44
CA LEU A 126 15.46 -15.82 -12.15
C LEU A 126 15.09 -14.45 -11.58
N ASN A 127 15.99 -13.47 -11.69
CA ASN A 127 15.71 -12.10 -11.24
C ASN A 127 14.63 -11.42 -12.11
N SER A 128 14.58 -11.71 -13.41
CA SER A 128 13.54 -11.19 -14.30
C SER A 128 12.16 -11.78 -13.98
N GLU A 129 12.09 -13.09 -13.73
CA GLU A 129 10.85 -13.75 -13.29
C GLU A 129 10.36 -13.21 -11.94
N ASP A 130 11.27 -12.98 -11.00
CA ASP A 130 10.92 -12.42 -9.70
C ASP A 130 10.35 -10.99 -9.83
N CYS A 131 10.92 -10.15 -10.71
CA CYS A 131 10.34 -8.84 -11.00
C CYS A 131 8.89 -8.94 -11.52
N ILE A 132 8.64 -9.88 -12.44
CA ILE A 132 7.30 -10.11 -13.01
C ILE A 132 6.34 -10.65 -11.94
N LYS A 133 6.79 -11.61 -11.11
CA LYS A 133 6.00 -12.14 -9.99
C LYS A 133 5.60 -11.04 -9.01
N ARG A 134 6.54 -10.16 -8.63
CA ARG A 134 6.28 -9.00 -7.77
C ARG A 134 5.29 -8.02 -8.39
N LEU A 135 5.41 -7.74 -9.70
CA LEU A 135 4.46 -6.91 -10.41
C LEU A 135 3.04 -7.47 -10.32
N CYS A 136 2.86 -8.77 -10.60
CA CYS A 136 1.57 -9.44 -10.49
C CYS A 136 0.98 -9.36 -9.08
N ILE A 137 1.81 -9.59 -8.05
CA ILE A 137 1.38 -9.50 -6.64
C ILE A 137 0.87 -8.09 -6.34
N MET A 138 1.61 -7.06 -6.74
CA MET A 138 1.26 -5.66 -6.50
C MET A 138 -0.02 -5.24 -7.24
N LEU A 139 -0.25 -5.75 -8.45
CA LEU A 139 -1.49 -5.54 -9.20
C LEU A 139 -2.68 -6.23 -8.53
N LYS A 140 -2.49 -7.47 -8.04
CA LYS A 140 -3.52 -8.20 -7.30
C LYS A 140 -3.89 -7.50 -6.00
N GLU A 141 -2.89 -7.00 -5.28
CA GLU A 141 -3.08 -6.19 -4.07
C GLU A 141 -3.87 -4.91 -4.37
N ALA A 142 -3.53 -4.18 -5.44
CA ALA A 142 -4.25 -2.98 -5.85
C ALA A 142 -5.69 -3.25 -6.33
N SER A 143 -5.99 -4.48 -6.73
CA SER A 143 -7.35 -4.90 -7.09
C SER A 143 -8.24 -5.24 -5.89
N LEU A 144 -7.66 -5.42 -4.70
CA LEU A 144 -8.46 -5.69 -3.51
C LEU A 144 -9.27 -4.45 -3.15
N PHE A 145 -10.51 -4.65 -2.74
CA PHE A 145 -11.35 -3.57 -2.23
C PHE A 145 -11.70 -3.86 -0.77
N PRO A 146 -11.82 -2.83 0.09
CA PRO A 146 -12.22 -3.03 1.48
C PRO A 146 -13.64 -3.60 1.51
N LYS A 147 -13.81 -4.78 2.14
CA LYS A 147 -15.13 -5.33 2.42
C LYS A 147 -15.82 -4.50 3.49
N ASP A 148 -17.11 -4.25 3.29
CA ASP A 148 -17.92 -3.59 4.29
C ASP A 148 -17.89 -4.36 5.61
N PRO A 149 -17.67 -3.69 6.75
CA PRO A 149 -17.65 -4.36 8.04
C PRO A 149 -19.03 -4.89 8.38
N SER A 150 -19.08 -6.12 8.95
CA SER A 150 -20.28 -6.67 9.59
C SER A 150 -20.79 -5.76 10.70
N LEU A 151 -22.08 -5.82 11.03
CA LEU A 151 -22.71 -5.04 12.10
C LEU A 151 -21.93 -5.15 13.42
N GLU A 152 -21.65 -6.36 13.88
CA GLU A 152 -20.86 -6.61 15.10
C GLU A 152 -19.49 -5.93 15.07
N LYS A 153 -18.85 -5.95 13.89
CA LYS A 153 -17.54 -5.32 13.68
C LYS A 153 -17.65 -3.80 13.73
N ARG A 154 -18.73 -3.23 13.20
CA ARG A 154 -19.02 -1.78 13.30
C ARG A 154 -19.23 -1.37 14.75
N GLU A 155 -20.03 -2.09 15.50
CA GLU A 155 -20.29 -1.82 16.92
C GLU A 155 -19.02 -1.90 17.75
N ARG A 156 -18.21 -2.96 17.54
CA ARG A 156 -16.91 -3.10 18.18
C ARG A 156 -15.99 -1.91 17.87
N ILE A 157 -15.92 -1.49 16.61
CA ILE A 157 -15.13 -0.31 16.20
C ILE A 157 -15.62 0.95 16.91
N ASN A 158 -16.94 1.19 16.95
CA ASN A 158 -17.51 2.37 17.60
C ASN A 158 -17.17 2.41 19.09
N LYS A 159 -17.35 1.29 19.81
CA LYS A 159 -17.00 1.18 21.23
C LYS A 159 -15.53 1.48 21.50
N LEU A 160 -14.63 1.03 20.63
CA LEU A 160 -13.19 1.29 20.77
C LEU A 160 -12.85 2.77 20.52
N VAL A 161 -13.50 3.39 19.53
CA VAL A 161 -13.34 4.82 19.25
C VAL A 161 -13.79 5.64 20.46
N GLU A 162 -14.93 5.30 21.06
CA GLU A 162 -15.43 5.96 22.27
C GLU A 162 -14.46 5.83 23.44
N ILE A 163 -13.90 4.64 23.67
CA ILE A 163 -12.92 4.40 24.74
C ILE A 163 -11.67 5.26 24.51
N GLU A 164 -11.14 5.33 23.29
CA GLU A 164 -9.95 6.13 22.98
C GLU A 164 -10.23 7.63 23.16
N GLN A 165 -11.42 8.12 22.76
CA GLN A 165 -11.83 9.50 22.98
C GLN A 165 -11.92 9.85 24.47
N LYS A 166 -12.51 8.96 25.29
CA LYS A 166 -12.54 9.11 26.76
C LYS A 166 -11.12 9.18 27.33
N ARG A 167 -10.23 8.28 26.92
CA ARG A 167 -8.80 8.28 27.32
C ARG A 167 -8.07 9.55 26.90
N ALA A 168 -8.32 10.05 25.69
CA ALA A 168 -7.73 11.29 25.22
C ALA A 168 -8.22 12.51 26.03
N LYS A 169 -9.51 12.56 26.38
CA LYS A 169 -10.08 13.59 27.24
C LYS A 169 -9.44 13.57 28.64
N LEU A 170 -9.33 12.38 29.25
CA LEU A 170 -8.69 12.19 30.55
C LEU A 170 -7.21 12.64 30.56
N ARG A 171 -6.45 12.30 29.50
CA ARG A 171 -5.07 12.79 29.35
C ARG A 171 -5.01 14.31 29.32
N LYS A 172 -5.91 14.95 28.56
CA LYS A 172 -5.97 16.43 28.48
C LYS A 172 -6.31 17.05 29.84
N THR A 173 -7.29 16.51 30.56
CA THR A 173 -7.67 17.03 31.89
C THR A 173 -6.53 16.86 32.89
N TYR A 174 -5.87 15.71 32.89
CA TYR A 174 -4.71 15.45 33.75
C TYR A 174 -3.57 16.44 33.48
N HIS A 175 -3.19 16.66 32.22
CA HIS A 175 -2.18 17.65 31.87
C HIS A 175 -2.60 19.09 32.24
N SER A 176 -3.88 19.42 32.11
CA SER A 176 -4.40 20.72 32.54
C SER A 176 -4.24 20.91 34.05
N GLN A 177 -4.52 19.88 34.85
CA GLN A 177 -4.38 19.93 36.31
C GLN A 177 -2.91 20.10 36.71
N LEU A 178 -2.01 19.33 36.10
CA LEU A 178 -0.56 19.48 36.31
C LEU A 178 -0.05 20.88 35.97
N LYS A 179 -0.55 21.50 34.89
CA LYS A 179 -0.17 22.88 34.55
C LYS A 179 -0.66 23.90 35.58
N LYS A 180 -1.86 23.69 36.13
CA LYS A 180 -2.41 24.55 37.19
C LYS A 180 -1.60 24.40 38.49
N SER A 181 -1.25 23.18 38.89
CA SER A 181 -0.48 22.93 40.11
C SER A 181 0.95 23.46 40.05
N ARG A 182 1.54 23.57 38.84
CA ARG A 182 2.87 24.17 38.62
C ARG A 182 2.89 25.70 38.69
N LYS A 183 1.74 26.39 38.70
CA LYS A 183 1.73 27.84 38.87
C LYS A 183 2.00 28.16 40.34
N PHE A 184 3.23 28.58 40.65
CA PHE A 184 3.56 29.14 41.94
C PHE A 184 2.79 30.46 42.12
N LYS A 185 2.19 30.67 43.30
CA LYS A 185 1.50 31.91 43.62
C LYS A 185 2.57 32.88 44.13
N VAL A 186 2.90 33.89 43.33
CA VAL A 186 3.77 34.99 43.76
C VAL A 186 2.83 36.00 44.42
N ASP A 187 2.81 36.00 45.76
CA ASP A 187 2.13 37.04 46.52
C ASP A 187 3.10 38.23 46.60
N TYR A 188 2.68 39.40 46.10
CA TYR A 188 3.42 40.67 46.10
C TYR A 188 3.17 41.45 47.40
#